data_AF-A0A9D8DF32-F1
#
_entry.id   AF-A0A9D8DF32-F1
#
_cell.length_a   1.000
_cell.length_b   1.000
_cell.length_c   1.000
_cell.angle_alpha   90.00
_cell.angle_beta   90.00
_cell.angle_gamma   90.00
#
_symmetry.space_group_name_H-M   'P 1'
#
loop_
_entity.id
_entity.type
_entity.pdbx_description
1 polymer ?
#
loop_
_entity_poly.entity_id
_entity_poly.type
_entity_poly.pdbx_seq_one_letter_code
_entity_poly.pdbx_strand_id
1 'polypeptide(L)'
;MQVFVLAALAFALVAVLFAVQNIVPVRVAFLAWTFEGSLALVLFVAIIVGAVISMLVSVPSLMKARWAASGLRKQVAALEAELDALRRRSDPVSAQKSMPPAAGGASR
;
A
#
# COMPACT_ATOMS: atom_id res chain seq x y z
N MET A 1 12.71 27.83 4.06
CA MET A 1 11.73 28.20 3.01
C MET A 1 12.39 28.91 1.82
N GLN A 2 13.12 30.01 2.01
CA GLN A 2 13.81 30.72 0.91
C GLN A 2 14.82 29.84 0.14
N VAL A 3 15.55 28.96 0.83
CA VAL A 3 16.48 28.02 0.19
C VAL A 3 15.76 27.06 -0.78
N PHE A 4 14.57 26.58 -0.44
CA PHE A 4 13.78 25.73 -1.34
C PHE A 4 13.30 26.49 -2.57
N VAL A 5 12.90 27.76 -2.40
CA VAL A 5 12.49 28.61 -3.52
C VAL A 5 13.68 28.88 -4.45
N LEU A 6 14.85 29.20 -3.90
CA LEU A 6 16.08 29.39 -4.68
C LEU A 6 16.50 28.12 -5.42
N ALA A 7 16.44 26.96 -4.74
CA ALA A 7 16.75 25.67 -5.37
C ALA A 7 15.76 25.34 -6.50
N ALA A 8 14.46 25.59 -6.30
CA ALA A 8 13.44 25.39 -7.32
C ALA A 8 13.65 26.31 -8.53
N LEU A 9 14.00 27.57 -8.31
CA LEU A 9 14.34 28.52 -9.38
C LEU A 9 15.59 28.09 -10.15
N ALA A 10 16.65 27.68 -9.45
CA ALA A 10 17.86 27.18 -10.07
C ALA A 10 17.57 25.92 -10.92
N PHE A 11 16.76 25.00 -10.39
CA PHE A 11 16.33 23.81 -11.12
C PHE A 11 15.49 24.18 -12.36
N ALA A 12 14.53 25.10 -12.23
CA ALA A 12 13.73 25.57 -13.35
C ALA A 12 14.60 26.22 -14.44
N LEU A 13 15.61 27.01 -14.05
CA LEU A 13 16.56 27.60 -14.99
C LEU A 13 17.35 26.52 -15.75
N VAL A 14 17.86 25.50 -15.04
CA VAL A 14 18.55 24.36 -15.66
C VAL A 14 17.63 23.62 -16.63
N ALA A 15 16.37 23.40 -16.26
CA ALA A 15 15.38 22.73 -17.12
C ALA A 15 15.10 23.53 -18.40
N VAL A 16 14.97 24.86 -18.30
CA VAL A 16 14.80 25.74 -19.46
C VAL A 16 16.03 25.71 -20.36
N LEU A 17 17.23 25.82 -19.79
CA LEU A 17 18.48 25.74 -20.55
C LEU A 17 18.61 24.39 -21.26
N PHE A 18 18.29 23.29 -20.58
CA PHE A 18 18.26 21.96 -21.18
C PHE A 18 17.28 21.90 -22.35
N ALA A 19 16.07 22.44 -22.22
CA ALA A 19 15.09 22.45 -23.29
C ALA A 19 15.55 23.28 -24.51
N VAL A 20 16.11 24.48 -24.28
CA VAL A 20 16.60 25.37 -25.34
C VAL A 20 17.80 24.75 -26.07
N GLN A 21 18.75 24.17 -25.34
CA GLN A 21 19.92 23.53 -25.95
C GLN A 21 19.56 22.26 -26.75
N ASN A 22 18.48 21.58 -26.38
CA ASN A 22 18.02 20.35 -27.03
C ASN A 22 16.80 20.58 -27.94
N ILE A 23 16.64 21.79 -28.49
CA ILE A 23 15.51 22.13 -29.37
C ILE A 23 15.65 21.55 -30.78
N VAL A 24 16.82 21.00 -31.13
CA VAL A 24 17.06 20.34 -32.41
C VAL A 24 16.07 19.17 -32.57
N PRO A 25 15.29 19.13 -33.66
CA PRO A 25 14.33 18.06 -33.91
C PRO A 25 15.05 16.76 -34.23
N VAL A 26 14.56 15.67 -33.63
CA VAL A 26 15.00 14.29 -33.88
C VAL A 26 13.82 13.50 -34.42
N ARG A 27 14.08 12.69 -35.44
CA ARG A 27 13.11 11.75 -35.99
C ARG A 27 13.08 10.47 -35.16
N VAL A 28 11.89 10.14 -34.68
CA VAL A 28 11.61 8.89 -33.97
C VAL A 28 10.80 7.98 -34.89
N ALA A 29 11.28 6.77 -35.13
CA ALA A 29 10.54 5.71 -35.79
C ALA A 29 10.15 4.65 -34.75
N PHE A 30 8.85 4.41 -34.58
CA PHE A 30 8.31 3.46 -33.62
C PHE A 30 7.22 2.60 -34.28
N LEU A 31 7.53 1.32 -34.52
CA LEU A 31 6.70 0.40 -35.30
C LEU A 31 6.31 1.01 -36.66
N ALA A 32 5.04 1.35 -36.86
CA ALA A 32 4.49 1.92 -38.08
C ALA A 32 4.38 3.47 -38.04
N TRP A 33 4.78 4.09 -36.93
CA TRP A 33 4.70 5.54 -36.76
C TRP A 33 6.07 6.18 -36.87
N THR A 34 6.11 7.33 -37.51
CA THR A 34 7.28 8.20 -37.53
C THR A 34 6.85 9.60 -37.18
N PHE A 35 7.56 10.25 -36.28
CA PHE A 35 7.31 11.64 -35.91
C PHE A 35 8.61 12.35 -35.60
N GLU A 36 8.57 13.68 -35.60
CA GLU A 36 9.70 14.53 -35.27
C GLU A 36 9.38 15.37 -34.05
N GLY A 37 10.33 15.49 -33.14
CA GLY A 37 10.19 16.28 -31.92
C GLY A 37 11.57 16.64 -31.37
N SER A 38 11.64 17.67 -30.53
CA SER A 38 12.91 18.01 -29.89
C SER A 38 13.39 16.85 -29.01
N LEU A 39 14.72 16.66 -28.93
CA LEU A 39 15.31 15.56 -28.16
C LEU A 39 14.81 15.56 -26.70
N ALA A 40 14.77 16.74 -26.09
CA ALA A 40 14.29 16.91 -24.73
C ALA A 40 12.84 16.44 -24.55
N LEU A 41 11.95 16.81 -25.47
CA LEU A 41 10.53 16.42 -25.40
C LEU A 41 10.36 14.91 -25.57
N VAL A 42 11.04 14.33 -26.55
CA VAL A 42 11.00 12.88 -26.80
C VAL A 42 11.46 12.11 -25.56
N LEU A 43 12.59 12.51 -24.96
CA LEU A 43 13.11 11.87 -23.75
C LEU A 43 12.16 12.01 -22.56
N PHE A 44 11.58 13.19 -22.37
CA PHE A 44 10.64 13.45 -21.29
C PHE A 44 9.38 12.57 -21.40
N VAL A 45 8.79 12.49 -22.60
CA VAL A 45 7.63 11.63 -22.85
C VAL A 45 7.99 10.15 -22.65
N ALA A 46 9.15 9.71 -23.09
CA ALA A 46 9.61 8.34 -22.89
C ALA A 46 9.71 7.97 -21.39
N ILE A 47 10.24 8.87 -20.56
CA ILE A 47 10.31 8.69 -19.11
C ILE A 47 8.90 8.60 -18.50
N ILE A 48 7.99 9.49 -18.89
CA ILE A 48 6.60 9.46 -18.42
C ILE A 48 5.94 8.14 -18.78
N VAL A 49 6.07 7.70 -20.04
CA VAL A 49 5.50 6.42 -20.50
C VAL A 49 6.10 5.26 -19.70
N GLY A 50 7.41 5.25 -19.47
CA GLY A 50 8.07 4.24 -18.64
C GLY A 50 7.54 4.21 -17.21
N ALA A 51 7.31 5.37 -16.59
CA ALA A 51 6.74 5.49 -15.25
C ALA A 51 5.27 5.02 -15.19
N VAL A 52 4.48 5.33 -16.23
CA VAL A 52 3.10 4.84 -16.34
C VAL A 52 3.11 3.31 -16.46
N ILE A 53 3.94 2.75 -17.34
CA ILE A 53 4.07 1.29 -17.51
C ILE A 53 4.48 0.63 -16.18
N SER A 54 5.48 1.17 -15.47
CA SER A 54 5.91 0.59 -14.19
C SER A 54 4.82 0.64 -13.11
N MET A 55 4.03 1.72 -13.08
CA MET A 55 2.87 1.84 -12.20
C MET A 55 1.79 0.80 -12.54
N LEU A 56 1.48 0.62 -13.83
CA LEU A 56 0.51 -0.37 -14.30
C LEU A 56 0.94 -1.81 -13.96
N VAL A 57 2.23 -2.13 -14.18
CA VAL A 57 2.81 -3.43 -13.82
C VAL A 57 2.77 -3.69 -12.31
N SER A 58 2.76 -2.63 -11.49
CA SER A 58 2.68 -2.73 -10.03
C SER A 58 1.25 -2.92 -9.47
N VAL A 59 0.20 -2.69 -10.26
CA VAL A 59 -1.20 -2.88 -9.83
C VAL A 59 -1.50 -4.30 -9.31
N PRO A 60 -1.16 -5.40 -10.02
CA PRO A 60 -1.52 -6.75 -9.58
C PRO A 60 -0.85 -7.16 -8.27
N SER A 61 0.38 -6.70 -8.00
CA SER A 61 1.06 -6.99 -6.73
C SER A 61 0.35 -6.29 -5.56
N LEU A 62 -0.07 -5.04 -5.75
CA LEU A 62 -0.82 -4.28 -4.75
C LEU A 62 -2.20 -4.90 -4.48
N MET A 63 -2.88 -5.40 -5.51
CA MET A 63 -4.16 -6.12 -5.35
C MET A 63 -4.00 -7.41 -4.55
N LYS A 64 -3.00 -8.24 -4.87
CA LYS A 64 -2.70 -9.47 -4.12
C LYS A 64 -2.40 -9.17 -2.65
N ALA A 65 -1.60 -8.15 -2.39
CA ALA A 65 -1.29 -7.70 -1.03
C ALA A 65 -2.56 -7.29 -0.26
N ARG A 66 -3.48 -6.57 -0.92
CA ARG A 66 -4.74 -6.15 -0.30
C ARG A 66 -5.67 -7.34 0.00
N TRP A 67 -5.72 -8.35 -0.87
CA TRP A 67 -6.48 -9.57 -0.62
C TRP A 67 -5.88 -10.39 0.52
N ALA A 68 -4.56 -10.57 0.52
CA ALA A 68 -3.85 -11.24 1.60
C ALA A 68 -4.10 -10.54 2.95
N ALA A 69 -4.05 -9.21 2.99
CA ALA A 69 -4.33 -8.43 4.20
C ALA A 69 -5.77 -8.63 4.71
N SER A 70 -6.75 -8.74 3.82
CA SER A 70 -8.14 -9.05 4.20
C SER A 70 -8.27 -10.47 4.77
N GLY A 71 -7.60 -11.44 4.14
CA GLY A 71 -7.54 -12.82 4.64
C GLY A 71 -6.90 -12.91 6.03
N LEU A 72 -5.78 -12.23 6.24
CA LEU A 72 -5.08 -12.19 7.52
C LEU A 72 -5.94 -11.57 8.62
N ARG A 73 -6.66 -10.48 8.33
CA ARG A 73 -7.60 -9.86 9.28
C ARG A 73 -8.71 -10.81 9.72
N LYS A 74 -9.25 -11.61 8.80
CA LYS A 74 -10.27 -12.63 9.13
C LYS A 74 -9.69 -13.74 10.03
N GLN A 75 -8.47 -14.18 9.75
CA GLN A 75 -7.79 -15.19 10.58
C GLN A 75 -7.52 -14.68 11.99
N VAL A 76 -7.07 -13.42 12.13
CA VAL A 76 -6.89 -12.78 13.45
C VAL A 76 -8.20 -12.76 14.23
N ALA A 77 -9.30 -12.30 13.63
CA ALA A 77 -10.60 -12.27 14.30
C ALA A 77 -11.11 -13.67 14.71
N ALA A 78 -10.86 -14.69 13.88
CA ALA A 78 -11.25 -16.07 14.20
C ALA A 78 -10.43 -16.64 15.38
N LEU A 79 -9.10 -16.42 15.37
CA LEU A 79 -8.21 -16.85 16.44
C LEU A 79 -8.51 -16.14 17.78
N GLU A 80 -8.82 -14.86 17.73
CA GLU A 80 -9.26 -14.10 18.91
C GLU A 80 -10.56 -14.68 19.51
N ALA A 81 -11.55 -15.02 18.66
CA ALA A 81 -12.80 -15.63 19.11
C ALA A 81 -12.59 -17.03 19.73
N GLU A 82 -11.68 -17.83 19.17
CA GLU A 82 -11.34 -19.16 19.69
C GLU A 82 -10.62 -19.07 21.04
N LEU A 83 -9.68 -18.13 21.20
CA LEU A 83 -9.03 -17.86 22.48
C LEU A 83 -10.02 -17.43 23.56
N ASP A 84 -10.99 -16.57 23.23
CA ASP A 84 -12.03 -16.15 24.16
C ASP A 84 -12.96 -17.32 24.55
N ALA A 85 -13.32 -18.18 23.59
CA ALA A 85 -14.12 -19.37 23.86
C ALA A 85 -13.38 -20.37 24.76
N LEU A 86 -12.09 -20.59 24.51
CA LEU A 86 -11.24 -21.44 25.34
C LEU A 86 -11.09 -20.86 26.75
N ARG A 87 -10.81 -19.56 26.90
CA ARG A 87 -10.72 -18.89 28.20
C ARG A 87 -12.00 -19.06 29.02
N ARG A 88 -13.17 -18.87 28.42
CA ARG A 88 -14.47 -19.09 29.08
C ARG A 88 -14.68 -20.54 29.52
N ARG A 89 -14.11 -21.51 28.79
CA ARG A 89 -14.17 -22.94 29.13
C ARG A 89 -13.16 -23.34 30.20
N SER A 90 -12.03 -22.62 30.27
CA SER A 90 -10.95 -22.87 31.23
C SER A 90 -11.14 -22.15 32.57
N ASP A 91 -12.03 -21.16 32.68
CA ASP A 91 -12.36 -20.50 33.94
C ASP A 91 -13.10 -21.47 34.90
N PRO A 92 -12.49 -21.92 36.01
CA PRO A 92 -13.09 -22.86 36.95
C PRO A 92 -14.08 -22.20 37.93
N VAL A 93 -14.34 -20.90 37.77
CA VAL A 93 -15.16 -20.09 38.72
C VAL A 93 -16.67 -20.36 38.59
N SER A 94 -17.12 -20.86 37.43
CA SER A 94 -18.54 -21.17 37.19
C SER A 94 -18.97 -22.55 37.72
N ALA A 95 -18.03 -23.49 37.90
CA ALA A 95 -18.33 -24.81 38.46
C ALA A 95 -18.48 -24.81 40.00
N GLN A 96 -17.94 -23.81 40.70
CA GLN A 96 -17.99 -23.74 42.16
C GLN A 96 -19.24 -23.03 42.72
N LYS A 97 -19.98 -22.26 41.90
CA LYS A 97 -21.17 -21.51 42.35
C LYS A 97 -22.48 -22.34 42.33
N SER A 98 -22.46 -23.55 41.80
CA SER A 98 -23.65 -24.40 41.62
C SER A 98 -23.80 -25.54 42.64
N MET A 99 -22.89 -25.67 43.62
CA MET A 99 -23.12 -26.60 44.73
C MET A 99 -24.10 -25.95 45.73
N PRO A 100 -25.32 -26.49 45.91
CA PRO A 100 -26.24 -25.99 46.93
C PRO A 100 -25.58 -26.14 48.30
N PRO A 101 -25.87 -25.27 49.28
CA PRO A 101 -25.48 -25.54 50.65
C PRO A 101 -26.09 -26.90 51.02
N ALA A 102 -25.22 -27.86 51.30
CA ALA A 102 -25.63 -29.18 51.78
C ALA A 102 -26.61 -28.96 52.92
N ALA A 103 -27.80 -29.53 52.79
CA ALA A 103 -28.84 -29.51 53.81
C ALA A 103 -28.25 -29.99 55.14
N GLY A 104 -27.92 -29.05 56.00
CA GLY A 104 -27.50 -29.29 57.36
C GLY A 104 -28.69 -29.73 58.20
N GLY A 105 -28.82 -31.05 58.33
CA GLY A 105 -29.35 -31.76 59.51
C GLY A 105 -30.50 -31.13 60.28
N ALA A 106 -31.70 -31.67 60.06
CA ALA A 106 -32.66 -31.82 61.13
C ALA A 106 -32.10 -32.80 62.18
N SER A 107 -31.99 -32.38 63.45
CA SER A 107 -32.30 -33.24 64.61
C SER A 107 -32.17 -32.50 65.94
N ARG A 108 -33.34 -32.43 66.62
CA ARG A 108 -33.59 -32.34 68.06
C ARG A 108 -33.60 -30.95 68.70
#